data_AF-A0A3M0XM30-F1
#
_entry.id   AF-A0A3M0XM30-F1
#
_cell.length_a   1.000
_cell.length_b   1.000
_cell.length_c   1.000
_cell.angle_alpha   90.00
_cell.angle_beta   90.00
_cell.angle_gamma   90.00
#
_symmetry.space_group_name_H-M   'P 1'
#
loop_
_entity.id
_entity.type
_entity.pdbx_description
1 polymer ?
#
loop_
_entity_poly.entity_id
_entity_poly.type
_entity_poly.pdbx_seq_one_letter_code
_entity_poly.pdbx_strand_id
1 'polypeptide(L)'
;MKKVLIGVGAVIVLVVVVLVAAPFFIPVDVYRQQVVDGVREATGRELALRGDIRLSLLPALALEADDVSFANAPGAREPAMASFEKVRLRLQVWPLLSGQLKVDTFVLVKPVIHLEVDKEGRPNWVFAGAAAAEAKKARDDESGEGVEVGEMPDLSLGEVRLEDGLITFFDARNGQAIEVRNIAMAIDLPDMDSPFNADGSFVWNDQKVSLTLNSGPLRALKEGAPTTLELALESAPITLR
;
A
#
# COMPACT_ATOMS: atom_id res chain seq x y z
N MET A 1 -20.59 -43.45 13.86
CA MET A 1 -19.66 -42.90 12.86
C MET A 1 -20.38 -42.28 11.65
N LYS A 2 -21.24 -43.00 10.90
CA LYS A 2 -21.95 -42.44 9.72
C LYS A 2 -22.77 -41.16 10.00
N LYS A 3 -23.51 -41.09 11.12
CA LYS A 3 -24.33 -39.91 11.48
C LYS A 3 -23.50 -38.68 11.85
N VAL A 4 -22.30 -38.89 12.42
CA VAL A 4 -21.36 -37.80 12.74
C VAL A 4 -20.70 -37.28 11.46
N LEU A 5 -20.32 -38.17 10.54
CA LEU A 5 -19.82 -37.82 9.21
C LEU A 5 -20.85 -37.02 8.39
N ILE A 6 -22.13 -37.40 8.44
CA ILE A 6 -23.22 -36.66 7.76
C ILE A 6 -23.45 -35.30 8.43
N GLY A 7 -23.41 -35.23 9.76
CA GLY A 7 -23.54 -33.96 10.49
C GLY A 7 -22.40 -32.98 10.18
N VAL A 8 -21.15 -33.46 10.19
CA VAL A 8 -19.97 -32.66 9.82
C VAL A 8 -20.04 -32.23 8.35
N GLY A 9 -20.41 -33.14 7.45
CA GLY A 9 -20.59 -32.81 6.03
C GLY A 9 -21.67 -31.74 5.79
N ALA A 10 -22.80 -31.82 6.50
CA ALA A 10 -23.87 -30.82 6.40
C ALA A 10 -23.43 -29.45 6.91
N VAL A 11 -22.66 -29.39 8.01
CA VAL A 11 -22.10 -28.14 8.53
C VAL A 11 -21.09 -27.54 7.55
N ILE A 12 -20.21 -28.36 6.95
CA ILE A 12 -19.25 -27.89 5.94
C ILE A 12 -19.99 -27.32 4.73
N VAL A 13 -21.00 -28.01 4.21
CA VAL A 13 -21.80 -27.53 3.08
C VAL A 13 -22.52 -26.22 3.43
N LEU A 14 -23.09 -26.11 4.63
CA LEU A 14 -23.73 -24.87 5.10
C LEU A 14 -22.72 -23.71 5.14
N VAL A 15 -21.53 -23.94 5.68
CA VAL A 15 -20.46 -22.94 5.73
C VAL A 15 -20.03 -22.53 4.32
N VAL A 16 -19.86 -23.47 3.39
CA VAL A 16 -19.54 -23.18 1.99
C VAL A 16 -20.66 -22.35 1.33
N VAL A 17 -21.93 -22.71 1.55
CA VAL A 17 -23.08 -21.95 1.02
C VAL A 17 -23.09 -20.52 1.56
N VAL A 18 -22.87 -20.34 2.86
CA VAL A 18 -22.79 -19.00 3.47
C VAL A 18 -21.61 -18.21 2.90
N LEU A 19 -20.44 -18.81 2.75
CA LEU A 19 -19.25 -18.12 2.20
C LEU A 19 -19.39 -17.77 0.72
N VAL A 20 -20.10 -18.59 -0.07
CA VAL A 20 -20.40 -18.31 -1.47
C VAL A 20 -21.51 -17.26 -1.61
N ALA A 21 -22.49 -17.27 -0.71
CA ALA A 21 -23.61 -16.34 -0.74
C ALA A 21 -23.29 -14.97 -0.12
N ALA A 22 -22.43 -14.91 0.90
CA ALA A 22 -22.08 -13.69 1.63
C ALA A 22 -21.63 -12.50 0.75
N PRO A 23 -20.79 -12.67 -0.30
CA PRO A 23 -20.40 -11.56 -1.18
C PRO A 23 -21.60 -10.91 -1.88
N PHE A 24 -22.69 -11.65 -2.12
CA PHE A 24 -23.91 -11.14 -2.75
C PHE A 24 -24.77 -10.30 -1.78
N PHE A 25 -24.55 -10.42 -0.47
CA PHE A 25 -25.28 -9.67 0.56
C PHE A 25 -24.51 -8.46 1.10
N ILE A 26 -23.24 -8.28 0.73
CA ILE A 26 -22.39 -7.18 1.20
C ILE A 26 -22.43 -6.06 0.14
N PRO A 27 -23.07 -4.90 0.41
CA PRO A 27 -23.11 -3.79 -0.54
C PRO A 27 -21.74 -3.12 -0.59
N VAL A 28 -20.94 -3.47 -1.60
CA VAL A 28 -19.57 -2.97 -1.81
C VAL A 28 -19.53 -1.43 -1.87
N ASP A 29 -20.60 -0.80 -2.36
CA ASP A 29 -20.70 0.66 -2.46
C ASP A 29 -20.73 1.39 -1.11
N VAL A 30 -21.22 0.76 -0.03
CA VAL A 30 -21.17 1.36 1.31
C VAL A 30 -19.73 1.46 1.80
N TYR A 31 -18.93 0.42 1.53
CA TYR A 31 -17.50 0.40 1.88
C TYR A 31 -16.66 1.31 0.99
N ARG A 32 -17.08 1.52 -0.27
CA ARG A 32 -16.45 2.50 -1.18
C ARG A 32 -16.37 3.87 -0.51
N GLN A 33 -17.48 4.38 0.02
CA GLN A 33 -17.51 5.69 0.65
C GLN A 33 -16.64 5.75 1.92
N GLN A 34 -16.68 4.71 2.76
CA GLN A 34 -15.84 4.65 3.96
C GLN A 34 -14.34 4.69 3.64
N VAL A 35 -13.90 4.01 2.57
CA VAL A 35 -12.50 4.05 2.12
C VAL A 35 -12.14 5.43 1.59
N VAL A 36 -13.01 6.04 0.78
CA VAL A 36 -12.78 7.40 0.24
C VAL A 36 -12.69 8.43 1.37
N ASP A 37 -13.64 8.40 2.31
CA ASP A 37 -13.68 9.30 3.46
C ASP A 37 -12.46 9.11 4.37
N GLY A 38 -12.07 7.85 4.64
CA GLY A 38 -10.88 7.54 5.45
C GLY A 38 -9.58 8.02 4.79
N VAL A 39 -9.44 7.84 3.47
CA VAL A 39 -8.27 8.37 2.73
C VAL A 39 -8.28 9.90 2.72
N ARG A 40 -9.45 10.52 2.58
CA ARG A 40 -9.59 11.97 2.65
C ARG A 40 -9.24 12.52 4.02
N GLU A 41 -9.70 11.90 5.10
CA GLU A 41 -9.37 12.30 6.46
C GLU A 41 -7.85 12.14 6.73
N ALA A 42 -7.26 11.03 6.30
CA ALA A 42 -5.86 10.73 6.52
C ALA A 42 -4.90 11.60 5.68
N THR A 43 -5.28 11.92 4.44
CA THR A 43 -4.36 12.58 3.48
C THR A 43 -4.74 14.03 3.17
N GLY A 44 -5.99 14.41 3.41
CA GLY A 44 -6.58 15.68 2.96
C GLY A 44 -6.89 15.72 1.46
N ARG A 45 -6.90 14.57 0.77
CA ARG A 45 -7.09 14.48 -0.69
C ARG A 45 -8.14 13.47 -1.08
N GLU A 46 -8.78 13.72 -2.21
CA GLU A 46 -9.84 12.87 -2.73
C GLU A 46 -9.27 11.60 -3.35
N LEU A 47 -9.89 10.47 -3.02
CA LEU A 47 -9.74 9.21 -3.73
C LEU A 47 -10.96 8.99 -4.62
N ALA A 48 -10.76 8.89 -5.92
CA ALA A 48 -11.81 8.54 -6.87
C ALA A 48 -11.68 7.07 -7.26
N LEU A 49 -12.72 6.29 -6.94
CA LEU A 49 -12.88 4.90 -7.36
C LEU A 49 -13.91 4.90 -8.49
N ARG A 50 -13.45 4.92 -9.75
CA ARG A 50 -14.32 5.09 -10.93
C ARG A 50 -14.79 3.76 -11.52
N GLY A 51 -14.01 2.70 -11.35
CA GLY A 51 -14.35 1.36 -11.80
C GLY A 51 -15.10 0.51 -10.78
N ASP A 52 -15.21 -0.76 -11.13
CA ASP A 52 -15.84 -1.79 -10.32
C ASP A 52 -14.97 -2.14 -9.11
N ILE A 53 -15.64 -2.44 -8.00
CA ILE A 53 -15.00 -2.97 -6.81
C ILE A 53 -15.54 -4.37 -6.57
N ARG A 54 -14.64 -5.34 -6.40
CA ARG A 54 -14.99 -6.74 -6.19
C ARG A 54 -14.45 -7.21 -4.85
N LEU A 55 -15.30 -7.88 -4.09
CA LEU A 55 -14.93 -8.56 -2.86
C LEU A 55 -14.96 -10.07 -3.10
N SER A 56 -13.86 -10.75 -2.83
CA SER A 56 -13.74 -12.21 -2.86
C SER A 56 -13.48 -12.72 -1.45
N LEU A 57 -14.18 -13.79 -1.04
CA LEU A 57 -14.03 -14.37 0.31
C LEU A 57 -13.30 -15.73 0.31
N LEU A 58 -13.17 -16.38 -0.85
CA LEU A 58 -12.62 -17.72 -1.00
C LEU A 58 -11.58 -17.74 -2.14
N PRO A 59 -10.41 -18.40 -1.97
CA PRO A 59 -9.91 -19.08 -0.76
C PRO A 59 -9.39 -18.13 0.33
N ALA A 60 -9.25 -16.83 0.05
CA ALA A 60 -8.85 -15.78 0.98
C ALA A 60 -9.71 -14.53 0.78
N LEU A 61 -9.74 -13.65 1.79
CA LEU A 61 -10.40 -12.36 1.68
C LEU A 61 -9.57 -11.42 0.80
N ALA A 62 -10.12 -11.02 -0.34
CA ALA A 62 -9.48 -10.11 -1.27
C ALA A 62 -10.44 -9.01 -1.74
N LEU A 63 -9.93 -7.79 -1.83
CA LEU A 63 -10.59 -6.63 -2.39
C LEU A 63 -9.85 -6.25 -3.68
N GLU A 64 -10.58 -6.11 -4.77
CA GLU A 64 -10.06 -5.55 -6.01
C GLU A 64 -10.82 -4.28 -6.37
N ALA A 65 -10.13 -3.27 -6.87
CA ALA A 65 -10.74 -2.09 -7.43
C ALA A 65 -10.08 -1.73 -8.76
N ASP A 66 -10.90 -1.42 -9.76
CA ASP A 66 -10.46 -0.97 -11.07
C ASP A 66 -10.60 0.56 -11.20
N ASP A 67 -9.77 1.17 -12.05
CA ASP A 67 -9.77 2.60 -12.37
C ASP A 67 -9.82 3.50 -11.12
N VAL A 68 -8.71 3.52 -10.39
CA VAL A 68 -8.56 4.28 -9.16
C VAL A 68 -7.63 5.46 -9.39
N SER A 69 -7.98 6.60 -8.80
CA SER A 69 -7.25 7.85 -8.97
C SER A 69 -7.21 8.60 -7.65
N PHE A 70 -6.02 8.99 -7.23
CA PHE A 70 -5.76 9.77 -6.04
C PHE A 70 -5.37 11.19 -6.44
N ALA A 71 -6.12 12.17 -5.94
CA ALA A 71 -5.98 13.57 -6.33
C ALA A 71 -4.59 14.12 -5.98
N ASN A 72 -4.09 15.01 -6.83
CA ASN A 72 -2.83 15.69 -6.59
C ASN A 72 -3.00 16.85 -5.60
N ALA A 73 -1.87 17.42 -5.15
CA ALA A 73 -1.87 18.65 -4.38
C ALA A 73 -2.45 19.81 -5.22
N PRO A 74 -3.15 20.78 -4.60
CA PRO A 74 -3.61 21.97 -5.31
C PRO A 74 -2.45 22.69 -6.00
N GLY A 75 -2.60 22.98 -7.31
CA GLY A 75 -1.58 23.67 -8.11
C GLY A 75 -0.50 22.77 -8.71
N ALA A 76 -0.59 21.45 -8.54
CA ALA A 76 0.26 20.50 -9.25
C ALA A 76 -0.02 20.49 -10.76
N ARG A 77 0.94 19.99 -11.56
CA ARG A 77 0.83 19.93 -13.02
C ARG A 77 -0.19 18.90 -13.46
N GLU A 78 -0.13 17.72 -12.85
CA GLU A 78 -1.07 16.64 -13.15
C GLU A 78 -2.24 16.65 -12.16
N PRO A 79 -3.48 16.42 -12.60
CA PRO A 79 -4.65 16.46 -11.73
C PRO A 79 -4.66 15.31 -10.69
N ALA A 80 -4.04 14.17 -11.01
CA ALA A 80 -3.88 13.04 -10.11
C ALA A 80 -2.41 12.90 -9.70
N MET A 81 -2.15 12.66 -8.42
CA MET A 81 -0.81 12.30 -7.94
C MET A 81 -0.52 10.83 -8.24
N ALA A 82 -1.54 9.97 -8.12
CA ALA A 82 -1.41 8.56 -8.46
C ALA A 82 -2.69 8.08 -9.14
N SER A 83 -2.55 7.23 -10.14
CA SER A 83 -3.65 6.47 -10.72
C SER A 83 -3.19 5.06 -11.01
N PHE A 84 -4.11 4.10 -11.03
CA PHE A 84 -3.78 2.71 -11.36
C PHE A 84 -4.96 2.04 -12.03
N GLU A 85 -4.67 1.16 -12.99
CA GLU A 85 -5.68 0.40 -13.72
C GLU A 85 -6.41 -0.54 -12.76
N LYS A 86 -5.66 -1.16 -11.85
CA LYS A 86 -6.19 -2.12 -10.88
C LYS A 86 -5.35 -2.14 -9.62
N VAL A 87 -6.02 -2.23 -8.47
CA VAL A 87 -5.42 -2.59 -7.19
C VAL A 87 -6.01 -3.89 -6.69
N ARG A 88 -5.16 -4.76 -6.14
CA ARG A 88 -5.58 -5.97 -5.44
C ARG A 88 -5.03 -5.95 -4.03
N LEU A 89 -5.90 -6.10 -3.05
CA LEU A 89 -5.56 -6.16 -1.64
C LEU A 89 -6.05 -7.48 -1.07
N ARG A 90 -5.14 -8.31 -0.59
CA ARG A 90 -5.45 -9.56 0.12
C ARG A 90 -5.23 -9.35 1.60
N LEU A 91 -6.22 -9.76 2.41
CA LEU A 91 -6.23 -9.57 3.85
C LEU A 91 -6.24 -10.92 4.56
N GLN A 92 -5.58 -10.97 5.72
CA GLN A 92 -5.63 -12.16 6.57
C GLN A 92 -6.97 -12.24 7.30
N VAL A 93 -7.66 -13.39 7.20
CA VAL A 93 -8.99 -13.57 7.80
C VAL A 93 -8.94 -13.67 9.33
N TRP A 94 -7.97 -14.41 9.89
CA TRP A 94 -7.89 -14.63 11.34
C TRP A 94 -7.69 -13.34 12.14
N PRO A 95 -6.76 -12.44 11.78
CA PRO A 95 -6.59 -11.16 12.48
C PRO A 95 -7.83 -10.27 12.40
N LEU A 96 -8.58 -10.30 11.28
CA LEU A 96 -9.79 -9.49 11.12
C LEU A 96 -10.90 -9.88 12.10
N LEU A 97 -11.01 -11.16 12.47
CA LEU A 97 -11.95 -11.60 13.51
C LEU A 97 -11.61 -11.03 14.90
N SER A 98 -10.33 -10.71 15.13
CA SER A 98 -9.85 -10.00 16.32
C SER A 98 -9.80 -8.48 16.17
N GLY A 99 -10.32 -7.94 15.06
CA GLY A 99 -10.28 -6.49 14.76
C GLY A 99 -8.93 -5.96 14.28
N GLN A 100 -7.98 -6.85 13.96
CA GLN A 100 -6.66 -6.47 13.44
C GLN A 100 -6.65 -6.54 11.91
N LEU A 101 -6.39 -5.41 11.26
CA LEU A 101 -6.21 -5.34 9.82
C LEU A 101 -4.77 -5.72 9.46
N LYS A 102 -4.55 -6.93 8.94
CA LYS A 102 -3.25 -7.38 8.42
C LYS A 102 -3.31 -7.60 6.91
N VAL A 103 -2.46 -6.89 6.18
CA VAL A 103 -2.34 -6.98 4.72
C VAL A 103 -1.38 -8.12 4.38
N ASP A 104 -1.90 -9.10 3.63
CA ASP A 104 -1.16 -10.26 3.16
C ASP A 104 -0.48 -9.96 1.82
N THR A 105 -1.20 -9.33 0.89
CA THR A 105 -0.64 -8.91 -0.40
C THR A 105 -1.27 -7.61 -0.88
N PHE A 106 -0.47 -6.72 -1.43
CA PHE A 106 -0.90 -5.48 -2.07
C PHE A 106 -0.28 -5.37 -3.46
N VAL A 107 -1.11 -5.42 -4.50
CA VAL A 107 -0.66 -5.38 -5.91
C VAL A 107 -1.22 -4.14 -6.58
N LEU A 108 -0.33 -3.32 -7.15
CA LEU A 108 -0.68 -2.20 -8.03
C LEU A 108 -0.35 -2.57 -9.47
N VAL A 109 -1.36 -2.52 -10.35
CA VAL A 109 -1.21 -2.82 -11.79
C VAL A 109 -1.28 -1.53 -12.58
N LYS A 110 -0.25 -1.31 -13.39
CA LYS A 110 0.01 -0.09 -14.17
C LYS A 110 -0.20 1.19 -13.37
N PRO A 111 0.44 1.35 -12.20
CA PRO A 111 0.35 2.60 -11.49
C PRO A 111 1.12 3.70 -12.23
N VAL A 112 0.48 4.84 -12.40
CA VAL A 112 1.09 6.09 -12.85
C VAL A 112 1.15 7.02 -11.65
N ILE A 113 2.36 7.37 -11.20
CA ILE A 113 2.60 8.20 -10.02
C ILE A 113 3.39 9.43 -10.43
N HIS A 114 2.84 10.60 -10.13
CA HIS A 114 3.42 11.91 -10.36
C HIS A 114 3.92 12.48 -9.04
N LEU A 115 5.24 12.50 -8.87
CA LEU A 115 5.92 13.13 -7.75
C LEU A 115 6.37 14.53 -8.16
N GLU A 116 5.89 15.54 -7.46
CA GLU A 116 6.17 16.93 -7.81
C GLU A 116 6.65 17.71 -6.58
N VAL A 117 7.64 18.57 -6.78
CA VAL A 117 8.09 19.57 -5.79
C VAL A 117 7.75 20.95 -6.36
N ASP A 118 6.97 21.73 -5.62
CA ASP A 118 6.56 23.07 -6.06
C ASP A 118 7.72 24.09 -5.98
N LYS A 119 7.45 25.34 -6.39
CA LYS A 119 8.46 26.40 -6.41
C LYS A 119 8.93 26.79 -5.01
N GLU A 120 8.09 26.55 -4.00
CA GLU A 120 8.38 26.75 -2.58
C GLU A 120 9.14 25.56 -1.97
N GLY A 121 9.38 24.49 -2.74
CA GLY A 121 10.08 23.29 -2.30
C GLY A 121 9.21 22.28 -1.56
N ARG A 122 7.88 22.45 -1.59
CA ARG A 122 6.94 21.53 -0.93
C ARG A 122 6.65 20.35 -1.86
N PRO A 123 6.89 19.12 -1.40
CA PRO A 123 6.54 17.94 -2.17
C PRO A 123 5.04 17.62 -2.13
N ASN A 124 4.51 17.13 -3.25
CA ASN A 124 3.13 16.66 -3.32
C ASN A 124 2.91 15.31 -2.61
N TRP A 125 3.92 14.65 -2.06
CA TRP A 125 3.73 13.46 -1.19
C TRP A 125 3.69 13.81 0.30
N VAL A 126 3.68 15.10 0.64
CA VAL A 126 3.40 15.58 1.99
C VAL A 126 1.90 15.84 2.14
N PHE A 127 1.28 15.23 3.14
CA PHE A 127 -0.16 15.21 3.33
C PHE A 127 -0.57 16.04 4.56
N ALA A 128 -1.64 16.82 4.41
CA ALA A 128 -2.13 17.71 5.48
C ALA A 128 -2.75 16.92 6.65
N GLY A 129 -3.37 15.77 6.38
CA GLY A 129 -4.01 14.93 7.41
C GLY A 129 -3.00 14.30 8.39
N ALA A 130 -1.79 13.97 7.94
CA ALA A 130 -0.72 13.46 8.81
C ALA A 130 -0.32 14.49 9.89
N ALA A 131 -0.14 15.76 9.49
CA ALA A 131 0.18 16.84 10.43
C ALA A 131 -0.96 17.13 11.43
N ALA A 132 -2.22 16.98 11.02
CA ALA A 132 -3.37 17.15 11.90
C ALA A 132 -3.52 16.00 12.92
N ALA A 133 -3.18 14.77 12.52
CA ALA A 133 -3.17 13.61 13.42
C ALA A 133 -2.06 13.70 14.47
N GLU A 134 -0.87 14.17 14.08
CA GLU A 134 0.23 14.45 15.03
C GLU A 134 -0.15 15.57 16.01
N ALA A 135 -0.81 16.63 15.53
CA ALA A 135 -1.27 17.73 16.39
C ALA A 135 -2.40 17.32 17.36
N LYS A 136 -3.23 16.33 17.03
CA LYS A 136 -4.22 15.74 17.96
C LYS A 136 -3.54 14.88 19.02
N LYS A 137 -2.60 14.01 18.63
CA LYS A 137 -1.82 13.19 19.58
C LYS A 137 -1.05 14.06 20.58
N ALA A 138 -0.47 15.18 20.13
CA ALA A 138 0.23 16.12 21.00
C ALA A 138 -0.69 16.89 21.97
N ARG A 139 -2.01 16.92 21.74
CA ARG A 139 -2.99 17.57 22.65
C ARG A 139 -3.57 16.60 23.69
N ASP A 140 -3.67 15.32 23.36
CA ASP A 140 -4.15 14.30 24.30
C ASP A 140 -3.09 13.93 25.37
N ASP A 141 -1.81 14.31 25.15
CA ASP A 141 -0.70 14.16 26.10
C ASP A 141 -0.73 15.14 27.30
N GLU A 142 -1.61 16.16 27.31
CA GLU A 142 -1.74 17.09 28.46
C GLU A 142 -2.74 16.61 29.54
N SER A 143 -3.50 15.54 29.30
CA SER A 143 -4.29 14.85 30.32
C SER A 143 -3.51 13.64 30.86
N GLY A 144 -2.81 13.86 31.98
CA GLY A 144 -1.93 12.88 32.60
C GLY A 144 -2.60 11.54 32.95
N GLU A 145 -2.38 10.54 32.09
CA GLU A 145 -2.14 9.14 32.41
C GLU A 145 -1.12 8.66 31.36
N GLY A 146 0.01 8.12 31.81
CA GLY A 146 1.13 7.78 30.93
C GLY A 146 0.74 6.79 29.85
N VAL A 147 0.50 7.30 28.64
CA VAL A 147 0.49 6.51 27.41
C VAL A 147 1.93 6.51 26.92
N GLU A 148 2.54 5.33 26.86
CA GLU A 148 3.86 5.15 26.28
C GLU A 148 3.89 5.77 24.88
N VAL A 149 4.91 6.60 24.66
CA VAL A 149 5.15 7.33 23.41
C VAL A 149 5.09 6.37 22.23
N GLY A 150 3.96 6.44 21.51
CA GLY A 150 3.73 5.95 20.16
C GLY A 150 4.60 4.78 19.70
N GLU A 151 4.25 3.56 20.10
CA GLU A 151 4.50 2.42 19.23
C GLU A 151 3.82 2.74 17.90
N MET A 152 4.61 2.93 16.83
CA MET A 152 4.07 2.78 15.49
C MET A 152 3.39 1.41 15.46
N PRO A 153 2.14 1.29 14.98
CA PRO A 153 1.51 -0.01 14.84
C PRO A 153 2.48 -0.92 14.09
N ASP A 154 2.69 -2.12 14.61
CA ASP A 154 3.57 -3.13 14.01
C ASP A 154 3.23 -3.28 12.52
N LEU A 155 4.06 -2.68 11.67
CA LEU A 155 3.76 -2.54 10.26
C LEU A 155 4.09 -3.87 9.58
N SER A 156 3.05 -4.66 9.36
CA SER A 156 3.11 -5.92 8.61
C SER A 156 2.44 -5.71 7.25
N LEU A 157 3.25 -5.69 6.20
CA LEU A 157 2.84 -5.49 4.81
C LEU A 157 3.38 -6.67 4.00
N GLY A 158 2.77 -7.86 4.16
CA GLY A 158 3.30 -9.15 3.68
C GLY A 158 4.06 -9.07 2.35
N GLU A 159 3.35 -9.08 1.22
CA GLU A 159 3.96 -8.87 -0.11
C GLU A 159 3.39 -7.60 -0.76
N VAL A 160 4.26 -6.70 -1.24
CA VAL A 160 3.88 -5.55 -2.05
C VAL A 160 4.42 -5.72 -3.46
N ARG A 161 3.55 -5.68 -4.46
CA ARG A 161 3.90 -5.80 -5.88
C ARG A 161 3.47 -4.59 -6.67
N LEU A 162 4.31 -4.20 -7.60
CA LEU A 162 4.05 -3.17 -8.58
C LEU A 162 4.32 -3.74 -9.96
N GLU A 163 3.30 -3.71 -10.82
CA GLU A 163 3.33 -4.36 -12.14
C GLU A 163 3.19 -3.30 -13.24
N ASP A 164 4.25 -3.08 -14.01
CA ASP A 164 4.28 -2.18 -15.18
C ASP A 164 3.97 -0.70 -14.84
N GLY A 165 4.62 -0.17 -13.81
CA GLY A 165 4.41 1.20 -13.35
C GLY A 165 5.22 2.27 -14.09
N LEU A 166 4.74 3.51 -13.95
CA LEU A 166 5.35 4.75 -14.40
C LEU A 166 5.46 5.70 -13.21
N ILE A 167 6.66 6.16 -12.91
CA ILE A 167 6.89 7.24 -11.94
C ILE A 167 7.52 8.41 -12.68
N THR A 168 6.89 9.57 -12.59
CA THR A 168 7.47 10.84 -13.04
C THR A 168 7.83 11.68 -11.82
N PHE A 169 9.01 12.25 -11.80
CA PHE A 169 9.43 13.24 -10.82
C PHE A 169 9.66 14.59 -11.49
N PHE A 170 9.13 15.66 -10.91
CA PHE A 170 9.36 17.02 -11.37
C PHE A 170 9.66 17.98 -10.21
N ASP A 171 10.76 18.73 -10.30
CA ASP A 171 11.11 19.78 -9.34
C ASP A 171 11.01 21.17 -9.98
N ALA A 172 10.05 21.96 -9.52
CA ALA A 172 9.77 23.29 -10.07
C ALA A 172 10.83 24.34 -9.71
N ARG A 173 11.72 24.07 -8.75
CA ARG A 173 12.78 25.01 -8.32
C ARG A 173 13.92 25.07 -9.32
N ASN A 174 14.27 23.93 -9.91
CA ASN A 174 15.39 23.79 -10.84
C ASN A 174 14.97 23.26 -12.23
N GLY A 175 13.69 22.92 -12.43
CA GLY A 175 13.17 22.39 -13.69
C GLY A 175 13.56 20.94 -13.96
N GLN A 176 14.10 20.22 -12.98
CA GLN A 176 14.49 18.82 -13.12
C GLN A 176 13.25 17.96 -13.39
N ALA A 177 13.34 17.11 -14.41
CA ALA A 177 12.32 16.12 -14.74
C ALA A 177 12.99 14.75 -14.88
N ILE A 178 12.45 13.75 -14.21
CA ILE A 178 12.92 12.36 -14.27
C ILE A 178 11.71 11.49 -14.57
N GLU A 179 11.88 10.52 -15.45
CA GLU A 179 10.86 9.54 -15.76
C GLU A 179 11.45 8.13 -15.62
N VAL A 180 10.72 7.27 -14.91
CA VAL A 180 11.06 5.87 -14.71
C VAL A 180 9.86 5.04 -15.17
N ARG A 181 10.07 4.19 -16.17
CA ARG A 181 9.03 3.42 -16.86
C ARG A 181 9.17 1.92 -16.58
N ASN A 182 8.14 1.15 -16.94
CA ASN A 182 8.13 -0.31 -16.92
C ASN A 182 8.59 -0.87 -15.57
N ILE A 183 8.18 -0.21 -14.48
CA ILE A 183 8.59 -0.59 -13.14
C ILE A 183 7.87 -1.89 -12.80
N ALA A 184 8.64 -2.93 -12.53
CA ALA A 184 8.17 -4.19 -11.98
C ALA A 184 8.93 -4.43 -10.68
N MET A 185 8.24 -4.43 -9.54
CA MET A 185 8.87 -4.55 -8.22
C MET A 185 8.05 -5.50 -7.36
N ALA A 186 8.74 -6.35 -6.60
CA ALA A 186 8.18 -7.17 -5.54
C ALA A 186 8.97 -6.89 -4.26
N ILE A 187 8.25 -6.66 -3.19
CA ILE A 187 8.79 -6.38 -1.85
C ILE A 187 8.14 -7.37 -0.89
N ASP A 188 8.95 -8.07 -0.11
CA ASP A 188 8.52 -8.95 0.96
C ASP A 188 8.86 -8.29 2.30
N LEU A 189 7.83 -7.92 3.06
CA LEU A 189 7.92 -7.27 4.37
C LEU A 189 6.93 -7.94 5.36
N PRO A 190 7.26 -9.14 5.88
CA PRO A 190 6.37 -9.88 6.77
C PRO A 190 6.07 -9.11 8.05
N ASP A 191 7.12 -8.55 8.66
CA ASP A 191 7.11 -7.75 9.88
C ASP A 191 8.44 -6.97 10.00
N MET A 192 8.56 -6.12 11.03
CA MET A 192 9.76 -5.30 11.24
C MET A 192 10.96 -6.09 11.80
N ASP A 193 10.73 -7.31 12.28
CA ASP A 193 11.70 -8.17 12.96
C ASP A 193 12.31 -9.24 12.05
N SER A 194 11.75 -9.39 10.85
CA SER A 194 12.18 -10.31 9.81
C SER A 194 13.05 -9.63 8.75
N PRO A 195 13.88 -10.40 8.03
CA PRO A 195 14.57 -9.89 6.85
C PRO A 195 13.60 -9.32 5.83
N PHE A 196 14.02 -8.24 5.19
CA PHE A 196 13.29 -7.57 4.13
C PHE A 196 13.98 -7.85 2.80
N ASN A 197 13.19 -8.23 1.79
CA ASN A 197 13.71 -8.47 0.44
C ASN A 197 12.92 -7.63 -0.57
N ALA A 198 13.62 -7.06 -1.54
CA ALA A 198 13.02 -6.34 -2.64
C ALA A 198 13.74 -6.66 -3.94
N ASP A 199 12.97 -7.10 -4.94
CA ASP A 199 13.46 -7.42 -6.26
C ASP A 199 12.66 -6.65 -7.30
N GLY A 200 13.34 -6.18 -8.34
CA GLY A 200 12.64 -5.49 -9.39
C GLY A 200 13.49 -5.12 -10.59
N SER A 201 12.82 -4.56 -11.57
CA SER A 201 13.44 -3.91 -12.70
C SER A 201 12.64 -2.70 -13.12
N PHE A 202 13.31 -1.75 -13.74
CA PHE A 202 12.71 -0.56 -14.29
C PHE A 202 13.51 -0.08 -15.49
N VAL A 203 12.92 0.78 -16.30
CA VAL A 203 13.60 1.46 -17.41
C VAL A 203 13.82 2.91 -17.02
N TRP A 204 15.08 3.32 -16.99
CA TRP A 204 15.48 4.70 -16.75
C TRP A 204 16.49 5.12 -17.82
N ASN A 205 16.27 6.29 -18.45
CA ASN A 205 17.06 6.77 -19.58
C ASN A 205 17.24 5.72 -20.70
N ASP A 206 16.14 5.01 -21.02
CA ASP A 206 16.10 3.92 -22.01
C ASP A 206 17.01 2.72 -21.68
N GLN A 207 17.56 2.66 -20.46
CA GLN A 207 18.32 1.53 -19.97
C GLN A 207 17.48 0.73 -18.97
N LYS A 208 17.45 -0.58 -19.17
CA LYS A 208 16.88 -1.48 -18.17
C LYS A 208 17.85 -1.60 -17.01
N VAL A 209 17.33 -1.37 -15.81
CA VAL A 209 18.03 -1.52 -14.54
C VAL A 209 17.32 -2.63 -13.78
N SER A 210 18.09 -3.58 -13.27
CA SER A 210 17.61 -4.60 -12.34
C SER A 210 18.17 -4.30 -10.95
N LEU A 211 17.33 -4.47 -9.93
CA LEU A 211 17.62 -4.15 -8.55
C LEU A 211 17.24 -5.36 -7.70
N THR A 212 18.17 -5.83 -6.89
CA THR A 212 17.90 -6.75 -5.78
C THR A 212 18.45 -6.11 -4.51
N LEU A 213 17.63 -6.11 -3.48
CA LEU A 213 17.95 -5.55 -2.18
C LEU A 213 17.52 -6.55 -1.12
N ASN A 214 18.47 -7.00 -0.30
CA ASN A 214 18.21 -7.81 0.87
C ASN A 214 18.69 -7.04 2.09
N SER A 215 17.89 -7.01 3.16
CA SER A 215 18.31 -6.44 4.43
C SER A 215 17.97 -7.36 5.59
N GLY A 216 18.72 -7.20 6.69
CA GLY A 216 18.27 -7.70 7.97
C GLY A 216 17.03 -6.93 8.47
N PRO A 217 16.60 -7.17 9.71
CA PRO A 217 15.38 -6.59 10.27
C PRO A 217 15.34 -5.06 10.19
N LEU A 218 14.21 -4.50 9.77
CA LEU A 218 14.02 -3.04 9.68
C LEU A 218 13.98 -2.37 11.06
N ARG A 219 13.58 -3.10 12.11
CA ARG A 219 13.61 -2.60 13.49
C ARG A 219 15.02 -2.15 13.90
N ALA A 220 16.05 -2.88 13.47
CA ALA A 220 17.43 -2.52 13.75
C ALA A 220 17.81 -1.15 13.14
N LEU A 221 17.33 -0.83 11.92
CA LEU A 221 17.55 0.48 11.29
C LEU A 221 16.87 1.61 12.08
N LYS A 222 15.66 1.38 12.58
CA LYS A 222 14.91 2.34 13.39
C LYS A 222 15.60 2.60 14.73
N GLU A 223 16.13 1.55 15.36
CA GLU A 223 16.77 1.62 16.67
C GLU A 223 18.26 2.04 16.61
N GLY A 224 18.80 2.24 15.40
CA GLY A 224 20.22 2.53 15.20
C GLY A 224 21.14 1.34 15.50
N ALA A 225 20.59 0.13 15.54
CA ALA A 225 21.34 -1.11 15.70
C ALA A 225 21.95 -1.55 14.35
N PRO A 226 23.07 -2.29 14.37
CA PRO A 226 23.66 -2.84 13.14
C PRO A 226 22.70 -3.79 12.43
N THR A 227 22.61 -3.69 11.10
CA THR A 227 21.87 -4.63 10.24
C THR A 227 22.66 -4.88 8.96
N THR A 228 22.43 -6.03 8.32
CA THR A 228 23.01 -6.35 7.01
C THR A 228 22.22 -5.66 5.91
N LEU A 229 22.92 -5.13 4.91
CA LEU A 229 22.34 -4.57 3.70
C LEU A 229 23.13 -5.09 2.51
N GLU A 230 22.47 -5.81 1.62
CA GLU A 230 23.03 -6.29 0.36
C GLU A 230 22.24 -5.70 -0.80
N LEU A 231 22.92 -4.91 -1.62
CA LEU A 231 22.36 -4.23 -2.78
C LEU A 231 23.09 -4.71 -4.03
N ALA A 232 22.35 -5.33 -4.95
CA ALA A 232 22.81 -5.66 -6.29
C ALA A 232 22.07 -4.78 -7.30
N LEU A 233 22.85 -4.11 -8.16
CA LEU A 233 22.34 -3.25 -9.22
C LEU A 233 22.99 -3.68 -10.54
N GLU A 234 22.16 -4.06 -11.50
CA GLU A 234 22.61 -4.47 -12.83
C GLU A 234 22.03 -3.53 -13.88
N SER A 235 22.90 -2.91 -14.69
CA SER A 235 22.50 -2.04 -15.79
C SER A 235 23.60 -1.98 -16.85
N ALA A 236 23.22 -1.65 -18.08
CA ALA A 236 24.20 -1.16 -19.05
C ALA A 236 24.72 0.23 -18.62
N PRO A 237 25.89 0.69 -19.10
CA PRO A 237 26.49 1.96 -18.68
C PRO A 237 25.49 3.12 -18.72
N ILE A 238 25.13 3.64 -17.55
CA ILE A 238 24.21 4.76 -17.43
C ILE A 238 25.02 6.05 -17.45
N THR A 239 24.79 6.90 -18.45
CA THR A 239 25.33 8.26 -18.45
C THR A 239 24.50 9.14 -17.54
N LEU A 240 25.03 9.47 -16.36
CA LEU A 240 24.51 10.53 -15.50
C LEU A 240 24.85 11.88 -16.16
N ARG A 241 23.86 12.59 -16.70
CA ARG A 241 24.02 13.95 -17.23
C ARG A 241 23.29 14.95 -16.35
#